data_AF-A0A4R2RPY3-F1
#
_entry.id   AF-A0A4R2RPY3-F1
#
_cell.length_a   1.000
_cell.length_b   1.000
_cell.length_c   1.000
_cell.angle_alpha   90.00
_cell.angle_beta   90.00
_cell.angle_gamma   90.00
#
_symmetry.space_group_name_H-M   'P 1'
#
loop_
_entity.id
_entity.type
_entity.pdbx_description
1 polymer ?
#
loop_
_entity_poly.entity_id
_entity_poly.type
_entity_poly.pdbx_seq_one_letter_code
_entity_poly.pdbx_strand_id
1 'polypeptide(L)'
;MRIVETNLQPNSQLKTRRVTNGIVIHHSDTTFDVGAATIDGWHKGQTWAMIGYHFVIRMDGAIERGRPEWAIGSHAGPDANSQTIGVCLAGNFEVNEPTQAQYQALGWLVAYLRGIYGDIPLTRHSDWMQTACPGRYFDFNQIGKGGDDVEQINVAINGQTVQGFRRDGVAYAPVRSLAEPLGGVVGWDEASKTAVVQGPKAVRIVSNATELAPGMIVSKDGEDRTFALVRDIAKALGGNVRWDAATQTVFVDRG
;
A
#
# COMPACT_ATOMS: atom_id res chain seq x y z
N MET A 1 -5.33 9.81 1.70
CA MET A 1 -3.89 9.66 1.36
C MET A 1 -3.24 11.02 1.26
N ARG A 2 -1.90 11.09 1.22
CA ARG A 2 -1.13 12.33 1.03
C ARG A 2 0.05 12.06 0.09
N ILE A 3 0.57 13.13 -0.51
CA ILE A 3 1.80 13.08 -1.30
C ILE A 3 2.96 13.48 -0.39
N VAL A 4 4.02 12.66 -0.37
CA VAL A 4 5.26 12.92 0.35
C VAL A 4 6.17 13.74 -0.57
N GLU A 5 6.42 14.99 -0.18
CA GLU A 5 7.30 15.90 -0.93
C GLU A 5 8.77 15.55 -0.66
N THR A 6 9.46 15.05 -1.67
CA THR A 6 10.86 14.59 -1.56
C THR A 6 11.88 15.71 -1.70
N ASN A 7 11.49 16.85 -2.27
CA ASN A 7 12.33 18.03 -2.51
C ASN A 7 13.65 17.71 -3.27
N LEU A 8 13.60 16.71 -4.17
CA LEU A 8 14.74 16.33 -5.01
C LEU A 8 15.18 17.49 -5.90
N GLN A 9 16.50 17.70 -5.99
CA GLN A 9 17.08 18.81 -6.75
C GLN A 9 17.54 18.34 -8.14
N PRO A 10 17.21 19.05 -9.22
CA PRO A 10 17.66 18.68 -10.55
C PRO A 10 19.14 19.07 -10.79
N ASN A 11 19.84 18.25 -11.57
CA ASN A 11 21.20 18.50 -12.05
C ASN A 11 21.27 19.57 -13.15
N SER A 12 20.14 19.92 -13.76
CA SER A 12 20.06 20.92 -14.82
C SER A 12 18.68 21.60 -14.85
N GLN A 13 18.58 22.71 -15.58
CA GLN A 13 17.35 23.48 -15.66
C GLN A 13 16.19 22.66 -16.25
N LEU A 14 15.08 22.60 -15.50
CA LEU A 14 13.86 21.96 -15.97
C LEU A 14 13.09 22.87 -16.92
N LYS A 15 12.43 22.26 -17.91
CA LYS A 15 11.53 22.95 -18.84
C LYS A 15 10.10 22.85 -18.33
N THR A 16 9.35 23.93 -18.48
CA THR A 16 7.93 23.98 -18.11
C THR A 16 7.07 23.24 -19.14
N ARG A 17 6.17 22.38 -18.65
CA ARG A 17 5.15 21.72 -19.44
C ARG A 17 3.98 22.68 -19.66
N ARG A 18 3.59 22.89 -20.92
CA ARG A 18 2.57 23.91 -21.27
C ARG A 18 1.14 23.43 -21.07
N VAL A 19 0.92 22.12 -21.17
CA VAL A 19 -0.39 21.48 -21.05
C VAL A 19 -0.25 20.15 -20.31
N THR A 20 -1.34 19.68 -19.71
CA THR A 20 -1.42 18.35 -19.11
C THR A 20 -2.67 17.66 -19.66
N ASN A 21 -2.50 16.78 -20.63
CA ASN A 21 -3.56 16.11 -21.37
C ASN A 21 -3.65 14.60 -21.06
N GLY A 22 -2.89 14.09 -20.09
CA GLY A 22 -2.92 12.67 -19.77
C GLY A 22 -2.02 12.26 -18.63
N ILE A 23 -2.24 11.03 -18.17
CA ILE A 23 -1.44 10.35 -17.16
C ILE A 23 -0.90 9.06 -17.79
N VAL A 24 0.42 8.84 -17.71
CA VAL A 24 1.07 7.62 -18.21
C VAL A 24 1.52 6.77 -17.04
N ILE A 25 1.07 5.51 -17.01
CA ILE A 25 1.38 4.55 -15.95
C ILE A 25 2.62 3.74 -16.31
N HIS A 26 3.52 3.61 -15.33
CA HIS A 26 4.77 2.87 -15.42
C HIS A 26 4.91 1.88 -14.27
N HIS A 27 5.76 0.87 -14.47
CA HIS A 27 6.39 0.13 -13.38
C HIS A 27 7.87 0.53 -13.27
N SER A 28 8.55 0.18 -12.18
CA SER A 28 9.99 0.43 -12.03
C SER A 28 10.87 -0.69 -12.61
N ASP A 29 10.27 -1.82 -12.97
CA ASP A 29 10.95 -3.06 -13.38
C ASP A 29 11.90 -3.61 -12.31
N THR A 30 11.56 -3.38 -11.03
CA THR A 30 12.34 -3.87 -9.88
C THR A 30 11.65 -5.04 -9.19
N THR A 31 12.42 -6.00 -8.68
CA THR A 31 11.90 -7.11 -7.86
C THR A 31 11.70 -6.73 -6.38
N PHE A 32 12.04 -5.50 -6.01
CA PHE A 32 11.97 -4.95 -4.67
C PHE A 32 11.32 -3.56 -4.70
N ASP A 33 10.90 -3.06 -3.54
CA ASP A 33 10.28 -1.74 -3.42
C ASP A 33 11.32 -0.63 -3.62
N VAL A 34 11.08 0.31 -4.55
CA VAL A 34 11.99 1.43 -4.84
C VAL A 34 11.29 2.80 -4.75
N GLY A 35 11.96 3.78 -4.15
CA GLY A 35 11.41 5.12 -3.90
C GLY A 35 11.96 6.15 -4.89
N ALA A 36 11.35 7.33 -4.90
CA ALA A 36 11.69 8.42 -5.80
C ALA A 36 13.16 8.86 -5.67
N ALA A 37 13.72 8.92 -4.46
CA ALA A 37 15.12 9.30 -4.26
C ALA A 37 16.11 8.31 -4.91
N THR A 38 15.82 7.00 -4.83
CA THR A 38 16.65 5.97 -5.46
C THR A 38 16.54 6.03 -6.97
N ILE A 39 15.32 6.14 -7.52
CA ILE A 39 15.09 6.29 -8.96
C ILE A 39 15.74 7.58 -9.50
N ASP A 40 15.73 8.67 -8.73
CA ASP A 40 16.42 9.92 -9.08
C ASP A 40 17.93 9.70 -9.25
N GLY A 41 18.56 8.99 -8.32
CA GLY A 41 19.96 8.60 -8.41
C GLY A 41 20.26 7.81 -9.70
N TRP A 42 19.41 6.82 -10.04
CA TRP A 42 19.57 6.04 -11.26
C TRP A 42 19.44 6.88 -12.53
N HIS A 43 18.40 7.70 -12.63
CA HIS A 43 18.16 8.54 -13.80
C HIS A 43 19.23 9.63 -13.98
N LYS A 44 19.72 10.21 -12.89
CA LYS A 44 20.88 11.12 -12.93
C LYS A 44 22.15 10.41 -13.39
N GLY A 45 22.34 9.15 -12.98
CA GLY A 45 23.41 8.29 -13.50
C GLY A 45 23.31 8.04 -15.02
N GLN A 46 22.10 8.16 -15.59
CA GLN A 46 21.83 8.12 -17.03
C GLN A 46 21.86 9.51 -17.69
N THR A 47 22.45 10.51 -17.04
CA THR A 47 22.58 11.91 -17.50
C THR A 47 21.28 12.73 -17.53
N TRP A 48 20.19 12.22 -16.96
CA TRP A 48 18.95 13.01 -16.88
C TRP A 48 19.06 14.09 -15.81
N ALA A 49 18.26 15.16 -15.95
CA ALA A 49 18.23 16.25 -14.99
C ALA A 49 17.84 15.75 -13.58
N MET A 50 16.86 14.85 -13.50
CA MET A 50 16.38 14.22 -12.28
C MET A 50 15.51 13.02 -12.69
N ILE A 51 14.91 12.35 -11.70
CA ILE A 51 13.84 11.37 -11.92
C ILE A 51 12.87 11.79 -13.05
N GLY A 52 12.58 10.86 -13.96
CA GLY A 52 11.73 11.11 -15.12
C GLY A 52 10.23 11.16 -14.81
N TYR A 53 9.81 10.47 -13.74
CA TYR A 53 8.43 10.40 -13.26
C TYR A 53 8.09 11.57 -12.34
N HIS A 54 6.84 12.02 -12.37
CA HIS A 54 6.34 13.07 -11.45
C HIS A 54 5.94 12.47 -10.10
N PHE A 55 5.52 11.21 -10.10
CA PHE A 55 5.13 10.48 -8.89
C PHE A 55 5.68 9.07 -8.90
N VAL A 56 6.02 8.58 -7.71
CA VAL A 56 6.35 7.17 -7.45
C VAL A 56 5.39 6.63 -6.39
N ILE A 57 4.82 5.46 -6.62
CA ILE A 57 3.97 4.75 -5.67
C ILE A 57 4.72 3.51 -5.19
N ARG A 58 5.12 3.56 -3.93
CA ARG A 58 5.80 2.48 -3.19
C ARG A 58 4.90 1.24 -3.08
N MET A 59 5.47 0.07 -2.82
CA MET A 59 4.71 -1.18 -2.67
C MET A 59 3.67 -1.14 -1.54
N ASP A 60 3.91 -0.32 -0.51
CA ASP A 60 2.98 -0.06 0.60
C ASP A 60 1.90 1.00 0.28
N GLY A 61 1.89 1.57 -0.93
CA GLY A 61 0.96 2.61 -1.35
C GLY A 61 1.37 4.04 -0.98
N ALA A 62 2.55 4.27 -0.39
CA ALA A 62 3.05 5.63 -0.20
C ALA A 62 3.30 6.31 -1.55
N ILE A 63 2.79 7.54 -1.70
CA ILE A 63 2.95 8.35 -2.91
C ILE A 63 4.04 9.38 -2.65
N GLU A 64 5.14 9.28 -3.39
CA GLU A 64 6.27 10.20 -3.31
C GLU A 64 6.31 11.11 -4.53
N ARG A 65 6.54 12.40 -4.32
CA ARG A 65 6.80 13.31 -5.42
C ARG A 65 8.17 13.03 -6.01
N GLY A 66 8.24 12.90 -7.33
CA GLY A 66 9.49 12.85 -8.08
C GLY A 66 9.78 14.22 -8.69
N ARG A 67 9.65 14.29 -10.01
CA ARG A 67 9.76 15.54 -10.76
C ARG A 67 8.64 16.51 -10.42
N PRO A 68 8.90 17.83 -10.30
CA PRO A 68 7.85 18.82 -10.10
C PRO A 68 6.75 18.71 -11.14
N GLU A 69 5.51 18.80 -10.70
CA GLU A 69 4.32 18.52 -11.51
C GLU A 69 4.21 19.42 -12.75
N TRP A 70 4.70 20.66 -12.66
CA TRP A 70 4.71 21.64 -13.75
C TRP A 70 5.77 21.38 -14.82
N ALA A 71 6.76 20.52 -14.56
CA ALA A 71 7.90 20.32 -15.46
C ALA A 71 7.62 19.26 -16.53
N ILE A 72 8.30 19.35 -17.68
CA ILE A 72 8.31 18.30 -18.70
C ILE A 72 8.96 17.05 -18.11
N GLY A 73 8.33 15.89 -18.31
CA GLY A 73 8.79 14.59 -17.82
C GLY A 73 10.01 14.04 -18.58
N SER A 74 10.47 12.86 -18.16
CA SER A 74 11.42 12.05 -18.94
C SER A 74 11.04 10.57 -18.80
N HIS A 75 9.85 10.19 -19.24
CA HIS A 75 9.29 8.86 -18.94
C HIS A 75 8.68 8.11 -20.13
N ALA A 76 8.20 8.78 -21.19
CA ALA A 76 7.50 8.10 -22.29
C ALA A 76 7.73 8.74 -23.67
N GLY A 77 8.98 9.10 -23.97
CA GLY A 77 9.32 9.75 -25.23
C GLY A 77 8.88 11.23 -25.32
N PRO A 78 9.37 11.96 -26.34
CA PRO A 78 9.27 13.42 -26.40
C PRO A 78 7.82 13.94 -26.46
N ASP A 79 6.94 13.26 -27.19
CA ASP A 79 5.54 13.66 -27.34
C ASP A 79 4.79 13.55 -25.99
N ALA A 80 4.76 12.35 -25.39
CA ALA A 80 4.12 12.14 -24.10
C ALA A 80 4.71 13.02 -22.99
N ASN A 81 6.04 13.13 -22.91
CA ASN A 81 6.72 13.92 -21.87
C ASN A 81 6.28 15.39 -21.88
N SER A 82 5.93 15.93 -23.05
CA SER A 82 5.55 17.34 -23.24
C SER A 82 4.11 17.66 -22.80
N GLN A 83 3.29 16.64 -22.54
CA GLN A 83 1.87 16.81 -22.25
C GLN A 83 1.30 15.89 -21.17
N THR A 84 2.09 15.01 -20.54
CA THR A 84 1.56 14.04 -19.57
C THR A 84 2.29 14.02 -18.24
N ILE A 85 1.58 13.51 -17.24
CA ILE A 85 2.12 13.14 -15.94
C ILE A 85 2.51 11.66 -15.95
N GLY A 86 3.79 11.34 -15.85
CA GLY A 86 4.27 9.98 -15.54
C GLY A 86 4.12 9.61 -14.06
N VAL A 87 3.46 8.48 -13.79
CA VAL A 87 3.33 7.84 -12.47
C VAL A 87 3.98 6.46 -12.53
N CYS A 88 4.97 6.20 -11.68
CA CYS A 88 5.67 4.91 -11.61
C CYS A 88 5.26 4.16 -10.35
N LEU A 89 4.82 2.91 -10.48
CA LEU A 89 4.58 2.01 -9.36
C LEU A 89 5.83 1.13 -9.17
N ALA A 90 6.30 1.02 -7.93
CA ALA A 90 7.44 0.16 -7.60
C ALA A 90 7.09 -1.33 -7.82
N GLY A 91 7.85 -2.02 -8.65
CA GLY A 91 7.67 -3.43 -8.95
C GLY A 91 7.99 -3.79 -10.40
N ASN A 92 7.98 -5.10 -10.67
CA ASN A 92 8.04 -5.68 -12.00
C ASN A 92 6.72 -6.42 -12.26
N PHE A 93 5.85 -5.79 -13.03
CA PHE A 93 4.53 -6.36 -13.36
C PHE A 93 4.49 -7.19 -14.63
N GLU A 94 5.65 -7.60 -15.16
CA GLU A 94 5.73 -8.78 -16.03
C GLU A 94 5.73 -10.08 -15.21
N VAL A 95 6.05 -9.99 -13.92
CA VAL A 95 6.23 -11.14 -13.01
C VAL A 95 5.17 -11.20 -11.91
N ASN A 96 4.85 -10.07 -11.26
CA ASN A 96 3.90 -10.01 -10.14
C ASN A 96 2.80 -8.98 -10.39
N GLU A 97 1.67 -9.10 -9.70
CA GLU A 97 0.66 -8.05 -9.70
C GLU A 97 1.10 -6.84 -8.84
N PRO A 98 0.69 -5.60 -9.18
CA PRO A 98 0.76 -4.48 -8.25
C PRO A 98 0.00 -4.80 -6.95
N THR A 99 0.46 -4.26 -5.83
CA THR A 99 -0.23 -4.47 -4.55
C THR A 99 -1.57 -3.73 -4.53
N GLN A 100 -2.48 -4.17 -3.67
CA GLN A 100 -3.75 -3.47 -3.50
C GLN A 100 -3.55 -2.02 -3.01
N ALA A 101 -2.58 -1.82 -2.12
CA ALA A 101 -2.22 -0.49 -1.64
C ALA A 101 -1.76 0.43 -2.78
N GLN A 102 -1.03 -0.11 -3.76
CA GLN A 102 -0.65 0.63 -4.97
C GLN A 102 -1.85 1.00 -5.82
N TYR A 103 -2.80 0.08 -6.05
CA TYR A 103 -4.01 0.38 -6.81
C TYR A 103 -4.91 1.42 -6.13
N GLN A 104 -5.03 1.37 -4.80
CA GLN A 104 -5.74 2.40 -4.02
C GLN A 104 -5.05 3.76 -4.13
N ALA A 105 -3.72 3.79 -3.95
CA ALA A 105 -2.92 5.00 -4.06
C ALA A 105 -2.99 5.61 -5.45
N LEU A 106 -2.96 4.76 -6.48
CA LEU A 106 -3.11 5.19 -7.86
C LEU A 106 -4.51 5.76 -8.10
N GLY A 107 -5.57 5.13 -7.59
CA GLY A 107 -6.94 5.65 -7.70
C GLY A 107 -7.10 7.03 -7.06
N TRP A 108 -6.59 7.19 -5.84
CA TRP A 108 -6.59 8.48 -5.15
C TRP A 108 -5.78 9.54 -5.92
N LEU A 109 -4.58 9.20 -6.40
CA LEU A 109 -3.72 10.11 -7.13
C LEU A 109 -4.33 10.54 -8.46
N VAL A 110 -4.97 9.61 -9.18
CA VAL A 110 -5.66 9.89 -10.44
C VAL A 110 -6.83 10.84 -10.21
N ALA A 111 -7.64 10.60 -9.17
CA ALA A 111 -8.72 11.52 -8.80
C ALA A 111 -8.19 12.91 -8.43
N TYR A 112 -7.11 12.98 -7.64
CA TYR A 112 -6.43 14.24 -7.31
C TYR A 112 -5.97 15.00 -8.56
N LEU A 113 -5.29 14.34 -9.49
CA LEU A 113 -4.79 14.96 -10.73
C LEU A 113 -5.94 15.40 -11.65
N ARG A 114 -7.00 14.60 -11.76
CA ARG A 114 -8.19 14.96 -12.55
C ARG A 114 -8.96 16.13 -11.94
N GLY A 115 -8.90 16.31 -10.61
CA GLY A 115 -9.42 17.50 -9.95
C GLY A 115 -8.70 18.80 -10.35
N ILE A 116 -7.43 18.70 -10.78
CA ILE A 116 -6.61 19.86 -11.18
C ILE A 116 -6.66 20.08 -12.70
N TYR A 117 -6.51 19.01 -13.48
CA TYR A 117 -6.32 19.08 -14.93
C TYR A 117 -7.57 18.74 -15.75
N GLY A 118 -8.68 18.40 -15.09
CA GLY A 118 -9.89 17.90 -15.74
C GLY A 118 -9.84 16.40 -16.00
N ASP A 119 -10.86 15.86 -16.67
CA ASP A 119 -10.96 14.43 -16.98
C ASP A 119 -9.98 14.00 -18.08
N ILE A 120 -8.71 13.93 -17.71
CA ILE A 120 -7.63 13.53 -18.59
C ILE A 120 -7.50 12.00 -18.67
N PRO A 121 -7.16 11.44 -19.84
CA PRO A 121 -7.02 10.01 -20.04
C PRO A 121 -5.86 9.40 -19.25
N LEU A 122 -6.02 8.13 -18.91
CA LEU A 122 -4.98 7.24 -18.39
C LEU A 122 -4.50 6.34 -19.53
N THR A 123 -3.18 6.22 -19.66
CA THR A 123 -2.54 5.40 -20.71
C THR A 123 -1.39 4.59 -20.12
N ARG A 124 -1.01 3.52 -20.81
CA ARG A 124 0.19 2.73 -20.53
C ARG A 124 1.41 3.38 -21.17
N HIS A 125 2.60 3.13 -20.63
CA HIS A 125 3.81 3.47 -21.37
C HIS A 125 3.87 2.78 -22.76
N SER A 126 3.39 1.54 -22.85
CA SER A 126 3.27 0.78 -24.10
C SER A 126 2.37 1.43 -25.17
N ASP A 127 1.49 2.36 -24.78
CA ASP A 127 0.64 3.09 -25.74
C ASP A 127 1.43 4.20 -26.48
N TRP A 128 2.59 4.59 -25.94
CA TRP A 128 3.43 5.67 -26.47
C TRP A 128 4.77 5.18 -27.02
N MET A 129 5.29 4.08 -26.46
CA MET A 129 6.63 3.56 -26.77
C MET A 129 6.59 2.04 -26.94
N GLN A 130 7.54 1.49 -27.70
CA GLN A 130 7.69 0.04 -27.83
C GLN A 130 8.32 -0.54 -26.54
N THR A 131 7.48 -0.93 -25.59
CA THR A 131 7.88 -1.45 -24.28
C THR A 131 6.79 -2.36 -23.69
N ALA A 132 7.17 -3.25 -22.77
CA ALA A 132 6.23 -4.05 -21.98
C ALA A 132 5.59 -3.26 -20.82
N CYS A 133 6.17 -2.10 -20.45
CA CYS A 133 5.71 -1.28 -19.34
C CYS A 133 4.27 -0.76 -19.54
N PRO A 134 3.38 -0.79 -18.52
CA PRO A 134 3.62 -1.09 -17.11
C PRO A 134 3.60 -2.58 -16.73
N GLY A 135 3.56 -3.49 -17.69
CA GLY A 135 3.57 -4.93 -17.46
C GLY A 135 2.20 -5.59 -17.64
N ARG A 136 2.21 -6.88 -17.99
CA ARG A 136 1.02 -7.69 -18.31
C ARG A 136 0.11 -7.96 -17.11
N TYR A 137 0.63 -7.90 -15.89
CA TYR A 137 -0.14 -8.06 -14.66
C TYR A 137 -0.70 -6.72 -14.12
N PHE A 138 -0.41 -5.59 -14.80
CA PHE A 138 -1.09 -4.34 -14.50
C PHE A 138 -2.48 -4.27 -15.17
N ASP A 139 -3.52 -4.09 -14.35
CA ASP A 139 -4.93 -4.04 -14.75
C ASP A 139 -5.56 -2.70 -14.34
N PHE A 140 -5.98 -1.90 -15.33
CA PHE A 140 -6.68 -0.63 -15.09
C PHE A 140 -8.00 -0.81 -14.32
N ASN A 141 -8.63 -1.98 -14.42
CA ASN A 141 -9.88 -2.23 -13.72
C ASN A 141 -9.69 -2.35 -12.21
N GLN A 142 -8.46 -2.51 -11.70
CA GLN A 142 -8.18 -2.58 -10.27
C GLN A 142 -7.96 -1.20 -9.63
N ILE A 143 -7.77 -0.15 -10.43
CA ILE A 143 -7.48 1.21 -9.92
C ILE A 143 -8.62 1.69 -9.01
N GLY A 144 -8.25 2.06 -7.78
CA GLY A 144 -9.19 2.53 -6.77
C GLY A 144 -10.06 1.45 -6.13
N LYS A 145 -9.92 0.17 -6.53
CA LYS A 145 -10.63 -0.94 -5.89
C LYS A 145 -9.96 -1.36 -4.57
N GLY A 146 -10.65 -2.17 -3.78
CA GLY A 146 -10.12 -2.82 -2.57
C GLY A 146 -9.91 -1.93 -1.35
N GLY A 147 -10.33 -0.65 -1.39
CA GLY A 147 -10.35 0.23 -0.20
C GLY A 147 -11.57 0.01 0.71
N ASP A 148 -12.61 -0.65 0.18
CA ASP A 148 -13.93 -0.80 0.81
C ASP A 148 -14.28 -2.25 1.17
N ASP A 149 -13.43 -3.23 0.86
CA ASP A 149 -13.64 -4.65 1.26
C ASP A 149 -13.20 -4.88 2.71
N VAL A 150 -13.64 -3.99 3.60
CA VAL A 150 -13.68 -4.25 5.04
C VAL A 150 -14.99 -4.98 5.29
N GLU A 151 -14.98 -6.29 5.09
CA GLU A 151 -16.13 -7.13 5.41
C GLU A 151 -16.16 -7.31 6.92
N GLN A 152 -17.26 -6.93 7.58
CA GLN A 152 -17.51 -7.35 8.96
C GLN A 152 -17.63 -8.87 8.97
N ILE A 153 -16.82 -9.52 9.81
CA ILE A 153 -16.82 -10.98 9.96
C ILE A 153 -17.01 -11.34 11.42
N ASN A 154 -17.57 -12.52 11.64
CA ASN A 154 -17.59 -13.12 12.96
C ASN A 154 -16.25 -13.84 13.20
N VAL A 155 -15.67 -13.64 14.38
CA VAL A 155 -14.53 -14.45 14.84
C VAL A 155 -14.97 -15.21 16.08
N ALA A 156 -15.10 -16.53 15.97
CA ALA A 156 -15.49 -17.41 17.06
C ALA A 156 -14.24 -18.02 17.71
N ILE A 157 -13.95 -17.67 18.96
CA ILE A 157 -12.82 -18.20 19.74
C ILE A 157 -13.36 -19.02 20.91
N ASN A 158 -13.07 -20.32 20.96
CA ASN A 158 -13.56 -21.24 22.01
C ASN A 158 -15.09 -21.11 22.28
N GLY A 159 -15.88 -20.92 21.22
CA GLY A 159 -17.34 -20.75 21.30
C GLY A 159 -17.84 -19.34 21.64
N GLN A 160 -16.95 -18.37 21.90
CA GLN A 160 -17.31 -16.95 22.04
C GLN A 160 -17.12 -16.22 20.71
N THR A 161 -18.15 -15.50 20.25
CA THR A 161 -18.08 -14.71 19.02
C THR A 161 -17.75 -13.26 19.30
N VAL A 162 -16.78 -12.72 18.56
CA VAL A 162 -16.42 -11.31 18.57
C VAL A 162 -16.49 -10.74 17.16
N GLN A 163 -16.78 -9.46 17.05
CA GLN A 163 -16.77 -8.76 15.77
C GLN A 163 -15.33 -8.48 15.35
N GLY A 164 -14.99 -8.93 14.14
CA GLY A 164 -13.75 -8.63 13.48
C GLY A 164 -14.03 -8.07 12.09
N PHE A 165 -12.98 -7.84 11.33
CA PHE A 165 -13.12 -7.49 9.93
C PHE A 165 -12.14 -8.29 9.08
N ARG A 166 -12.56 -8.58 7.86
CA ARG A 166 -11.69 -9.11 6.82
C ARG A 166 -11.32 -7.97 5.91
N ARG A 167 -10.04 -7.82 5.62
CA ARG A 167 -9.50 -6.86 4.66
C ARG A 167 -8.46 -7.57 3.82
N ASP A 168 -8.58 -7.48 2.50
CA ASP A 168 -7.64 -8.09 1.55
C ASP A 168 -7.44 -9.60 1.79
N GLY A 169 -8.52 -10.31 2.15
CA GLY A 169 -8.49 -11.74 2.45
C GLY A 169 -7.98 -12.10 3.84
N VAL A 170 -7.50 -11.13 4.62
CA VAL A 170 -6.91 -11.31 5.95
C VAL A 170 -7.92 -10.94 7.03
N ALA A 171 -8.07 -11.80 8.03
CA ALA A 171 -8.98 -11.58 9.15
C ALA A 171 -8.27 -10.87 10.31
N TYR A 172 -8.91 -9.83 10.84
CA TYR A 172 -8.47 -9.01 11.96
C TYR A 172 -9.54 -9.01 13.05
N ALA A 173 -9.12 -9.02 14.32
CA ALA A 173 -10.02 -8.81 15.45
C ALA A 173 -9.28 -8.11 16.61
N PRO A 174 -10.01 -7.57 17.61
CA PRO A 174 -9.37 -6.89 18.74
C PRO A 174 -8.42 -7.82 19.48
N VAL A 175 -7.20 -7.34 19.75
CA VAL A 175 -6.11 -8.15 20.34
C VAL A 175 -6.54 -8.82 21.66
N ARG A 176 -7.20 -8.06 22.54
CA ARG A 176 -7.67 -8.58 23.83
C ARG A 176 -8.69 -9.70 23.66
N SER A 177 -9.67 -9.48 22.79
CA SER A 177 -10.72 -10.44 22.46
C SER A 177 -10.19 -11.73 21.84
N LEU A 178 -9.05 -11.70 21.16
CA LEU A 178 -8.38 -12.89 20.64
C LEU A 178 -7.52 -13.59 21.70
N ALA A 179 -6.75 -12.81 22.46
CA ALA A 179 -5.70 -13.36 23.31
C ALA A 179 -6.22 -13.95 24.62
N GLU A 180 -7.15 -13.27 25.31
CA GLU A 180 -7.62 -13.70 26.63
C GLU A 180 -8.33 -15.06 26.61
N PRO A 181 -9.23 -15.36 25.65
CA PRO A 181 -9.87 -16.68 25.58
C PRO A 181 -8.89 -17.81 25.28
N LEU A 182 -7.77 -17.51 24.63
CA LEU A 182 -6.69 -18.46 24.37
C LEU A 182 -5.73 -18.60 25.55
N GLY A 183 -5.91 -17.86 26.65
CA GLY A 183 -5.07 -17.91 27.84
C GLY A 183 -3.87 -16.96 27.79
N GLY A 184 -3.88 -16.00 26.87
CA GLY A 184 -2.93 -14.90 26.83
C GLY A 184 -3.33 -13.76 27.76
N VAL A 185 -2.36 -13.08 28.36
CA VAL A 185 -2.56 -11.88 29.18
C VAL A 185 -2.17 -10.65 28.35
N VAL A 186 -3.08 -9.69 28.18
CA VAL A 186 -2.81 -8.49 27.39
C VAL A 186 -2.51 -7.30 28.31
N GLY A 187 -1.30 -6.76 28.19
CA GLY A 187 -0.87 -5.51 28.83
C GLY A 187 -0.75 -4.37 27.82
N TRP A 188 -0.71 -3.14 28.33
CA TRP A 188 -0.41 -1.94 27.57
C TRP A 188 0.91 -1.35 28.05
N ASP A 189 1.84 -1.09 27.13
CA ASP A 189 3.07 -0.37 27.40
C ASP A 189 2.93 1.07 26.89
N GLU A 190 2.85 2.00 27.83
CA GLU A 190 2.59 3.41 27.54
C GLU A 190 3.78 4.13 26.90
N ALA A 191 5.01 3.70 27.21
CA ALA A 191 6.24 4.32 26.70
C ALA A 191 6.43 4.02 25.20
N SER A 192 6.09 2.81 24.79
CA SER A 192 6.19 2.34 23.40
C SER A 192 4.87 2.43 22.64
N LYS A 193 3.75 2.72 23.34
CA LYS A 193 2.38 2.70 22.81
C LYS A 193 2.01 1.34 22.21
N THR A 194 2.42 0.26 22.89
CA THR A 194 2.28 -1.11 22.40
C THR A 194 1.33 -1.97 23.23
N ALA A 195 0.50 -2.77 22.56
CA ALA A 195 -0.24 -3.86 23.21
C ALA A 195 0.64 -5.11 23.28
N VAL A 196 0.92 -5.60 24.49
CA VAL A 196 1.79 -6.76 24.74
C VAL A 196 0.95 -7.95 25.17
N VAL A 197 1.02 -9.05 24.43
CA VAL A 197 0.39 -10.32 24.83
C VAL A 197 1.42 -11.21 25.50
N GLN A 198 1.09 -11.85 26.63
CA GLN A 198 1.93 -12.83 27.31
C GLN A 198 1.23 -14.19 27.30
N GLY A 199 1.92 -15.29 26.98
CA GLY A 199 1.32 -16.63 26.90
C GLY A 199 2.27 -17.74 27.36
N PRO A 200 1.81 -19.01 27.38
CA PRO A 200 2.59 -20.17 27.85
C PRO A 200 3.82 -20.48 26.99
N LYS A 201 3.84 -20.02 25.73
CA LYS A 201 5.06 -19.72 24.98
C LYS A 201 5.18 -18.19 24.95
N ALA A 202 6.30 -17.64 25.39
CA ALA A 202 6.50 -16.20 25.40
C ALA A 202 6.49 -15.66 23.96
N VAL A 203 5.44 -14.91 23.59
CA VAL A 203 5.36 -14.19 22.32
C VAL A 203 5.23 -12.71 22.64
N ARG A 204 6.29 -11.93 22.44
CA ARG A 204 6.20 -10.46 22.54
C ARG A 204 5.58 -9.91 21.26
N ILE A 205 4.41 -9.28 21.38
CA ILE A 205 3.75 -8.57 20.29
C ILE A 205 4.00 -7.08 20.53
N VAL A 206 4.52 -6.38 19.51
CA VAL A 206 4.91 -4.96 19.56
C VAL A 206 4.09 -4.22 18.50
N SER A 207 3.32 -3.22 18.90
CA SER A 207 2.67 -2.25 18.01
C SER A 207 3.27 -0.86 18.20
N ASN A 208 4.34 -0.48 17.51
CA ASN A 208 4.72 0.94 17.46
C ASN A 208 4.00 1.59 16.26
N ALA A 209 3.64 2.87 16.39
CA ALA A 209 3.05 3.66 15.31
C ALA A 209 4.01 3.92 14.12
N THR A 210 5.23 3.40 14.18
CA THR A 210 6.29 3.55 13.17
C THR A 210 6.69 2.23 12.51
N GLU A 211 6.27 1.08 13.05
CA GLU A 211 6.69 -0.26 12.62
C GLU A 211 5.67 -1.32 13.12
N LEU A 212 4.44 -1.23 12.63
CA LEU A 212 3.47 -2.32 12.79
C LEU A 212 4.13 -3.59 12.25
N ALA A 213 4.19 -4.67 13.04
CA ALA A 213 4.45 -5.99 12.47
C ALA A 213 3.50 -6.17 11.26
N PRO A 214 3.96 -6.74 10.14
CA PRO A 214 3.12 -6.88 8.95
C PRO A 214 1.74 -7.43 9.31
N GLY A 215 0.70 -6.59 9.21
CA GLY A 215 -0.67 -6.96 9.56
C GLY A 215 -1.23 -6.46 10.91
N MET A 216 -0.62 -5.51 11.62
CA MET A 216 -1.38 -4.81 12.69
C MET A 216 -2.13 -3.58 12.16
N ILE A 217 -3.31 -3.30 12.71
CA ILE A 217 -4.09 -2.09 12.45
C ILE A 217 -4.48 -1.47 13.79
N VAL A 218 -4.11 -0.20 14.02
CA VAL A 218 -4.66 0.60 15.12
C VAL A 218 -5.85 1.36 14.58
N SER A 219 -7.02 1.11 15.15
CA SER A 219 -8.22 1.86 14.79
C SER A 219 -8.22 3.23 15.47
N LYS A 220 -8.62 4.27 14.72
CA LYS A 220 -8.86 5.65 15.23
C LYS A 220 -10.34 5.88 15.55
N ASP A 221 -11.10 4.82 15.81
CA ASP A 221 -12.54 4.88 16.06
C ASP A 221 -12.88 5.28 17.50
N GLY A 222 -12.27 6.34 18.04
CA GLY A 222 -12.67 6.94 19.33
C GLY A 222 -12.61 6.04 20.58
N GLU A 223 -12.30 4.74 20.45
CA GLU A 223 -12.30 3.71 21.48
C GLU A 223 -10.90 3.08 21.71
N ASP A 224 -9.84 3.57 21.05
CA ASP A 224 -8.44 3.13 21.20
C ASP A 224 -8.25 1.59 21.14
N ARG A 225 -8.89 0.93 20.18
CA ARG A 225 -8.80 -0.53 20.01
C ARG A 225 -7.66 -0.93 19.07
N THR A 226 -6.81 -1.82 19.57
CA THR A 226 -5.72 -2.44 18.78
C THR A 226 -6.21 -3.73 18.14
N PHE A 227 -6.09 -3.85 16.81
CA PHE A 227 -6.45 -5.04 16.04
C PHE A 227 -5.19 -5.78 15.56
N ALA A 228 -5.27 -7.10 15.53
CA ALA A 228 -4.20 -7.96 15.00
C ALA A 228 -4.77 -9.05 14.09
N LEU A 229 -3.88 -9.64 13.28
CA LEU A 229 -4.18 -10.85 12.52
C LEU A 229 -4.64 -11.95 13.47
N VAL A 230 -5.86 -12.46 13.21
CA VAL A 230 -6.42 -13.57 13.97
C VAL A 230 -5.47 -14.78 13.96
N ARG A 231 -4.85 -15.05 12.80
CA ARG A 231 -3.94 -16.17 12.61
C ARG A 231 -2.68 -16.08 13.46
N ASP A 232 -2.11 -14.90 13.62
CA ASP A 232 -0.85 -14.73 14.34
C ASP A 232 -1.05 -14.85 15.84
N ILE A 233 -2.12 -14.25 16.38
CA ILE A 233 -2.50 -14.41 17.80
C ILE A 233 -2.85 -15.88 18.09
N ALA A 234 -3.66 -16.51 17.25
CA ALA A 234 -4.03 -17.91 17.42
C ALA A 234 -2.79 -18.81 17.44
N LYS A 235 -1.92 -18.70 16.43
CA LYS A 235 -0.69 -19.49 16.35
C LYS A 235 0.24 -19.26 17.55
N ALA A 236 0.40 -18.01 17.98
CA ALA A 236 1.23 -17.64 19.13
C ALA A 236 0.76 -18.31 20.43
N LEU A 237 -0.55 -18.46 20.59
CA LEU A 237 -1.19 -19.00 21.78
C LEU A 237 -1.61 -20.48 21.65
N GLY A 238 -1.17 -21.17 20.58
CA GLY A 238 -1.45 -22.60 20.37
C GLY A 238 -2.86 -22.92 19.87
N GLY A 239 -3.56 -21.94 19.31
CA GLY A 239 -4.86 -22.12 18.65
C GLY A 239 -4.74 -22.50 17.18
N ASN A 240 -5.72 -23.26 16.71
CA ASN A 240 -5.92 -23.62 15.30
C ASN A 240 -6.97 -22.70 14.68
N VAL A 241 -6.74 -22.29 13.43
CA VAL A 241 -7.64 -21.36 12.71
C VAL A 241 -8.25 -22.04 11.50
N ARG A 242 -9.57 -21.91 11.35
CA ARG A 242 -10.30 -22.33 10.14
C ARG A 242 -11.29 -21.26 9.71
N TRP A 243 -11.56 -21.22 8.42
CA TRP A 243 -12.54 -20.33 7.80
C TRP A 243 -13.78 -21.12 7.38
N ASP A 244 -14.96 -20.57 7.64
CA ASP A 244 -16.22 -21.02 7.10
C ASP A 244 -16.80 -19.95 6.17
N ALA A 245 -16.81 -20.25 4.87
CA ALA A 245 -17.32 -19.34 3.85
C ALA A 245 -18.85 -19.18 3.89
N ALA A 246 -19.59 -20.19 4.36
CA ALA A 246 -21.06 -20.13 4.37
C ALA A 246 -21.57 -19.19 5.47
N THR A 247 -20.86 -19.12 6.59
CA THR A 247 -21.23 -18.28 7.75
C THR A 247 -20.35 -17.04 7.89
N GLN A 248 -19.43 -16.80 6.96
CA GLN A 248 -18.41 -15.75 7.02
C GLN A 248 -17.71 -15.67 8.39
N THR A 249 -17.40 -16.84 8.96
CA THR A 249 -16.90 -16.96 10.32
C THR A 249 -15.50 -17.54 10.34
N VAL A 250 -14.58 -16.88 11.04
CA VAL A 250 -13.28 -17.43 11.41
C VAL A 250 -13.42 -18.14 12.74
N PHE A 251 -13.09 -19.43 12.80
CA PHE A 251 -13.08 -20.19 14.04
C PHE A 251 -11.65 -20.38 14.54
N VAL A 252 -11.47 -20.17 15.84
CA VAL A 252 -10.23 -20.34 16.56
C VAL A 252 -10.47 -21.28 17.74
N ASP A 253 -9.89 -22.47 17.67
CA ASP A 253 -10.04 -23.52 18.68
C ASP A 253 -8.68 -23.83 19.31
N ARG A 254 -8.63 -24.14 20.61
CA ARG A 254 -7.39 -24.67 21.21
C ARG A 254 -7.05 -26.03 20.60
N GLY A 255 -5.79 -26.22 20.23
CA GLY A 255 -5.24 -27.53 19.88
C GLY A 255 -5.05 -28.43 21.09
#